data_AF-A0A8J5LVL5-F1
#
_entry.id   AF-A0A8J5LVL5-F1
#
_cell.length_a   1.000
_cell.length_b   1.000
_cell.length_c   1.000
_cell.angle_alpha   90.00
_cell.angle_beta   90.00
_cell.angle_gamma   90.00
#
_symmetry.space_group_name_H-M   'P 1'
#
loop_
_entity.id
_entity.type
_entity.pdbx_description
1 polymer ?
#
loop_
_entity_poly.entity_id
_entity_poly.type
_entity_poly.pdbx_seq_one_letter_code
_entity_poly.pdbx_strand_id
1 'polypeptide(L)'
;MFAPGKITLLLGSGKSSLLKMLSGRLPLAKNITVEGGISFNNVSREQMIKRLLQFVAYVNQRDKHYPVLTVKETLQFAHKCCGGDLSRGGKELLSNGSPQENLEALEAAKA
;
A
#
# COMPACT_ATOMS: atom_id res chain seq x y z
N MET A 1 11.85 -7.56 -13.77
CA MET A 1 11.27 -6.21 -13.89
C MET A 1 9.77 -6.33 -13.62
N PHE A 2 9.20 -5.51 -12.74
CA PHE A 2 7.76 -5.54 -12.44
C PHE A 2 7.01 -4.66 -13.45
N ALA A 3 6.03 -5.22 -14.14
CA ALA A 3 5.25 -4.48 -15.13
C ALA A 3 4.05 -3.77 -14.47
N PRO A 4 3.77 -2.50 -14.79
CA PRO A 4 2.57 -1.81 -14.33
C PRO A 4 1.30 -2.56 -14.74
N GLY A 5 0.29 -2.56 -13.86
CA GLY A 5 -1.01 -3.19 -14.12
C GLY A 5 -0.99 -4.73 -14.15
N LYS A 6 0.14 -5.38 -13.81
CA LYS A 6 0.25 -6.84 -13.76
C LYS A 6 0.50 -7.35 -12.35
N ILE A 7 -0.14 -8.47 -12.02
CA ILE A 7 0.19 -9.24 -10.82
C ILE A 7 1.48 -10.00 -11.09
N THR A 8 2.43 -9.91 -10.15
CA THR A 8 3.69 -10.66 -10.21
C THR A 8 3.76 -11.63 -9.02
N LEU A 9 3.91 -12.92 -9.31
CA LEU A 9 4.13 -13.96 -8.30
C LEU A 9 5.62 -14.15 -8.04
N LEU A 10 6.04 -14.08 -6.78
CA LEU A 10 7.43 -14.30 -6.36
C LEU A 10 7.57 -15.61 -5.59
N LEU A 11 8.36 -16.55 -6.12
CA LEU A 11 8.64 -17.86 -5.52
C LEU A 11 10.12 -17.98 -5.17
N GLY A 12 10.44 -18.66 -4.05
CA GLY A 12 11.83 -18.87 -3.60
C GLY A 12 12.13 -18.37 -2.19
N SER A 13 13.42 -18.26 -1.85
CA SER A 13 13.91 -17.71 -0.58
C SER A 13 14.07 -16.18 -0.67
N GLY A 14 14.18 -15.48 0.47
CA GLY A 14 14.42 -14.02 0.48
C GLY A 14 13.24 -13.12 0.07
N LYS A 15 12.07 -13.68 -0.25
CA LYS A 15 10.85 -12.95 -0.66
C LYS A 15 10.52 -11.76 0.24
N SER A 16 10.44 -12.01 1.55
CA SER A 16 10.09 -10.99 2.53
C SER A 16 11.16 -9.90 2.60
N SER A 17 12.45 -10.24 2.42
CA SER A 17 13.54 -9.26 2.38
C SER A 17 13.44 -8.37 1.15
N LEU A 18 13.18 -8.95 -0.03
CA LEU A 18 12.99 -8.20 -1.27
C LEU A 18 11.76 -7.25 -1.18
N LEU A 19 10.61 -7.75 -0.72
CA LEU A 19 9.40 -6.93 -0.59
C LEU A 19 9.56 -5.82 0.47
N LYS A 20 10.27 -6.08 1.57
CA LYS A 20 10.63 -5.04 2.53
C LYS A 20 11.60 -4.01 1.93
N MET A 21 12.54 -4.44 1.09
CA MET A 21 13.45 -3.52 0.39
C MET A 21 12.67 -2.59 -0.55
N LEU A 22 11.80 -3.15 -1.38
CA LEU A 22 10.98 -2.40 -2.35
C LEU A 22 9.99 -1.45 -1.68
N SER A 23 9.53 -1.78 -0.47
CA SER A 23 8.62 -0.93 0.30
C SER A 23 9.32 0.03 1.26
N GLY A 24 10.65 0.09 1.24
CA GLY A 24 11.44 0.96 2.13
C GLY A 24 11.42 0.56 3.60
N ARG A 25 11.00 -0.67 3.92
CA ARG A 25 10.85 -1.20 5.29
C ARG A 25 11.96 -2.14 5.71
N LEU A 26 12.97 -2.37 4.88
CA LEU A 26 14.13 -3.18 5.28
C LEU A 26 15.03 -2.33 6.20
N PRO A 27 15.27 -2.74 7.46
CA PRO A 27 16.18 -2.03 8.34
C PRO A 27 17.60 -2.20 7.80
N LEU A 28 18.20 -1.12 7.32
CA LEU A 28 19.59 -1.11 6.86
C LEU A 28 20.52 -0.97 8.09
N ALA A 29 20.63 -2.05 8.86
CA ALA A 29 21.60 -2.14 9.95
C ALA A 29 23.02 -2.33 9.39
N LYS A 30 24.05 -2.15 10.25
CA LYS A 30 25.48 -2.20 9.87
C LYS A 30 25.93 -3.49 9.16
N ASN A 31 25.14 -4.56 9.21
CA ASN A 31 25.48 -5.88 8.67
C ASN A 31 24.72 -6.22 7.37
N ILE A 32 24.08 -5.24 6.73
CA ILE A 32 23.33 -5.46 5.48
C ILE A 32 23.99 -4.65 4.37
N THR A 33 24.57 -5.35 3.42
CA THR A 33 25.06 -4.77 2.16
C THR A 33 23.97 -4.88 1.11
N VAL A 34 23.73 -3.78 0.39
CA VAL A 34 22.83 -3.75 -0.76
C VAL A 34 23.65 -3.48 -1.99
N GLU A 35 23.62 -4.42 -2.93
CA GLU A 35 24.30 -4.29 -4.22
C GLU A 35 23.27 -4.14 -5.35
N GLY A 36 23.69 -3.49 -6.43
CA GLY A 36 22.82 -3.13 -7.55
C GLY A 36 21.97 -1.88 -7.29
N GLY A 37 20.97 -1.66 -8.16
CA GLY A 37 20.11 -0.49 -8.14
C GLY A 37 18.63 -0.85 -8.13
N ILE A 38 17.82 0.02 -7.52
CA ILE A 38 16.35 -0.06 -7.55
C ILE A 38 15.82 1.24 -8.13
N SER A 39 14.94 1.12 -9.11
CA SER A 39 14.22 2.24 -9.70
C SER A 39 12.72 1.95 -9.74
N PHE A 40 11.92 2.97 -9.52
CA PHE A 40 10.47 2.94 -9.62
C PHE A 40 10.07 3.81 -10.81
N ASN A 41 9.60 3.20 -11.90
CA ASN A 41 9.26 3.91 -13.15
C ASN A 41 10.38 4.88 -13.61
N ASN A 42 11.62 4.37 -13.68
CA ASN A 42 12.84 5.12 -14.03
C ASN A 42 13.27 6.20 -13.01
N VAL A 43 12.59 6.34 -11.89
CA VAL A 43 13.02 7.20 -10.78
C VAL A 43 13.88 6.39 -9.81
N SER A 44 15.06 6.90 -9.46
CA SER A 44 15.94 6.17 -8.54
C SER A 44 15.33 6.07 -7.13
N ARG A 45 15.69 5.03 -6.40
CA ARG A 45 15.23 4.84 -5.03
C ARG A 45 15.56 6.04 -4.13
N GLU A 46 16.75 6.62 -4.28
CA GLU A 46 17.25 7.73 -3.45
C GLU A 46 16.35 8.96 -3.60
N GLN A 47 15.84 9.20 -4.81
CA GLN A 47 14.89 10.27 -5.09
C GLN A 47 13.49 9.92 -4.58
N MET A 48 13.07 8.66 -4.71
CA MET A 48 11.71 8.24 -4.38
C MET A 48 11.48 7.97 -2.89
N ILE A 49 12.52 7.62 -2.10
CA ILE A 49 12.37 7.10 -0.74
C ILE A 49 11.54 8.01 0.19
N LYS A 50 11.64 9.33 0.02
CA LYS A 50 10.89 10.34 0.81
C LYS A 50 9.37 10.30 0.55
N ARG A 51 8.96 9.87 -0.65
CA ARG A 51 7.54 9.80 -1.07
C ARG A 51 7.05 8.38 -1.28
N LEU A 52 7.93 7.38 -1.15
CA LEU A 52 7.66 5.98 -1.47
C LEU A 52 6.42 5.43 -0.76
N LEU A 53 6.21 5.83 0.50
CA LEU A 53 5.06 5.38 1.30
C LEU A 53 3.71 5.88 0.77
N GLN A 54 3.68 6.90 -0.11
CA GLN A 54 2.48 7.38 -0.79
C GLN A 54 2.09 6.50 -1.98
N PHE A 55 3.04 5.71 -2.51
CA PHE A 55 2.86 4.89 -3.71
C PHE A 55 2.86 3.39 -3.42
N VAL A 56 3.41 2.96 -2.28
CA VAL A 56 3.65 1.55 -1.97
C VAL A 56 3.06 1.18 -0.61
N ALA A 57 2.10 0.26 -0.64
CA ALA A 57 1.63 -0.45 0.55
C ALA A 57 2.39 -1.79 0.71
N TYR A 58 2.67 -2.18 1.94
CA TYR A 58 3.25 -3.48 2.27
C TYR A 58 2.41 -4.17 3.34
N VAL A 59 1.90 -5.35 3.01
CA VAL A 59 1.18 -6.20 3.94
C VAL A 59 2.17 -7.20 4.53
N ASN A 60 2.22 -7.27 5.86
CA ASN A 60 3.12 -8.18 6.57
C ASN A 60 2.64 -9.63 6.43
N GLN A 61 3.54 -10.58 6.69
CA GLN A 61 3.19 -12.00 6.73
C GLN A 61 2.23 -12.36 7.88
N ARG A 62 2.30 -11.62 8.99
CA ARG A 62 1.40 -11.78 10.13
C ARG A 62 0.63 -10.49 10.31
N ASP A 63 -0.67 -10.63 10.47
CA ASP A 63 -1.55 -9.52 10.78
C ASP A 63 -1.43 -9.12 12.25
N LYS A 64 -1.59 -7.83 12.50
CA LYS A 64 -1.63 -7.25 13.84
C LYS A 64 -2.88 -6.40 13.94
N HIS A 65 -3.90 -6.94 14.58
CA HIS A 65 -5.17 -6.26 14.80
C HIS A 65 -5.35 -5.97 16.29
N TYR A 66 -6.08 -4.89 16.59
CA TYR A 66 -6.54 -4.64 17.95
C TYR A 66 -7.72 -5.57 18.23
N PRO A 67 -7.64 -6.46 19.23
CA PRO A 67 -8.64 -7.51 19.43
C PRO A 67 -10.01 -6.98 19.86
N VAL A 68 -10.07 -5.72 20.32
CA VAL A 68 -11.29 -5.07 20.79
C VAL A 68 -12.07 -4.35 19.69
N LEU A 69 -11.47 -4.14 18.52
CA LEU A 69 -12.13 -3.45 17.41
C LEU A 69 -12.85 -4.46 16.52
N THR A 70 -14.09 -4.14 16.15
CA THR A 70 -14.79 -4.81 15.06
C THR A 70 -14.10 -4.54 13.73
N VAL A 71 -14.48 -5.31 12.70
CA VAL A 71 -13.98 -5.10 11.32
C VAL A 71 -14.30 -3.68 10.84
N LYS A 72 -15.53 -3.20 11.06
CA LYS A 72 -15.95 -1.85 10.65
C LYS A 72 -15.10 -0.78 11.32
N GLU A 73 -14.92 -0.86 12.63
CA GLU A 73 -14.12 0.11 13.38
C GLU A 73 -12.66 0.08 12.96
N THR A 74 -12.10 -1.10 12.68
CA THR A 74 -10.72 -1.25 12.19
C THR A 74 -10.54 -0.54 10.85
N LEU A 75 -11.47 -0.70 9.91
CA LEU A 75 -11.42 -0.04 8.61
C LEU A 75 -11.61 1.48 8.73
N GLN A 76 -12.54 1.93 9.58
CA GLN A 76 -12.74 3.37 9.86
C GLN A 76 -11.49 4.00 10.50
N PHE A 77 -10.85 3.30 11.43
CA PHE A 77 -9.59 3.75 12.04
C PHE A 77 -8.47 3.86 10.99
N ALA A 78 -8.32 2.84 10.14
CA ALA A 78 -7.32 2.86 9.07
C ALA A 78 -7.56 4.00 8.08
N HIS A 79 -8.81 4.24 7.67
CA HIS A 79 -9.18 5.34 6.79
C HIS A 79 -8.74 6.70 7.36
N LYS A 80 -9.07 6.97 8.62
CA LYS A 80 -8.69 8.22 9.31
C LYS A 80 -7.17 8.41 9.40
N CYS A 81 -6.41 7.34 9.61
CA CYS A 81 -4.95 7.41 9.70
C CYS A 81 -4.25 7.66 8.35
N CYS A 82 -4.86 7.26 7.24
CA CYS A 82 -4.27 7.37 5.90
C CYS A 82 -4.46 8.75 5.24
N GLY A 83 -4.99 9.75 5.96
CA GLY A 83 -5.13 11.13 5.46
C GLY A 83 -6.32 11.30 4.50
N GLY A 84 -7.45 10.67 4.85
CA GLY A 84 -8.66 10.63 4.04
C GLY A 84 -9.27 12.00 3.75
N ASP A 85 -8.94 12.53 2.58
CA ASP A 85 -9.94 13.07 1.67
C ASP A 85 -9.87 12.24 0.39
N LEU A 86 -11.01 11.71 -0.09
CA LEU A 86 -11.02 11.11 -1.42
C LEU A 86 -10.66 12.20 -2.42
N SER A 87 -9.51 12.04 -3.06
CA SER A 87 -9.17 12.82 -4.24
C SER A 87 -10.30 12.69 -5.26
N ARG A 88 -10.50 13.70 -6.10
CA ARG A 88 -11.60 13.79 -7.05
C ARG A 88 -11.77 12.52 -7.91
N GLY A 89 -10.66 11.84 -8.23
CA GLY A 89 -10.67 10.56 -8.96
C GLY A 89 -11.15 9.35 -8.16
N GLY A 90 -11.09 9.37 -6.82
CA GLY A 90 -11.59 8.28 -5.98
C GLY A 90 -13.11 8.12 -6.05
N LYS A 91 -13.87 9.20 -6.26
CA LYS A 91 -15.33 9.16 -6.42
C LYS A 91 -15.76 8.51 -7.73
N GLU A 92 -14.99 8.70 -8.79
CA GLU A 92 -15.24 8.09 -10.11
C GLU A 92 -15.06 6.57 -10.06
N LEU A 93 -14.18 6.05 -9.18
CA LEU A 93 -13.96 4.61 -9.01
C LEU A 93 -15.14 3.89 -8.32
N LEU A 94 -15.99 4.63 -7.59
CA LEU A 94 -17.17 4.11 -6.90
C LEU A 94 -18.42 4.12 -7.80
N SER A 95 -18.25 4.01 -9.13
CA SER A 95 -19.34 4.06 -10.11
C SER A 95 -19.66 2.72 -10.77
N ASN A 96 -18.92 1.66 -10.42
CA ASN A 96 -19.01 0.36 -11.10
C ASN A 96 -20.05 -0.61 -10.49
N GLY A 97 -20.67 -0.27 -9.35
CA GLY A 97 -21.74 -1.05 -8.71
C GLY A 97 -23.14 -0.63 -9.14
N SER A 98 -24.17 -1.17 -8.47
CA SER A 98 -25.55 -0.69 -8.63
C SER A 98 -25.70 0.75 -8.12
N PRO A 99 -26.74 1.49 -8.54
CA PRO A 99 -26.94 2.87 -8.10
C PRO A 99 -26.97 3.03 -6.56
N GLN A 100 -27.52 2.04 -5.86
CA GLN A 100 -27.63 2.04 -4.41
C GLN A 100 -26.29 1.76 -3.73
N GLU A 101 -25.54 0.75 -4.19
CA GLU A 101 -24.21 0.43 -3.69
C GLU A 101 -23.22 1.59 -3.93
N ASN A 102 -23.31 2.25 -5.08
CA ASN A 102 -22.47 3.41 -5.39
C ASN A 102 -22.79 4.60 -4.47
N LEU A 103 -24.08 4.82 -4.15
CA LEU A 103 -24.50 5.87 -3.22
C LEU A 103 -23.99 5.58 -1.81
N GLU A 104 -24.21 4.37 -1.30
CA GLU A 104 -23.74 3.95 0.02
C GLU A 104 -22.20 4.02 0.12
N ALA A 105 -21.50 3.61 -0.93
CA ALA A 105 -20.04 3.73 -1.00
C ALA A 105 -19.59 5.20 -0.97
N LEU A 106 -20.26 6.08 -1.72
CA LEU A 106 -19.96 7.52 -1.73
C LEU A 106 -20.25 8.20 -0.39
N GLU A 107 -21.29 7.77 0.34
CA GLU A 107 -21.59 8.26 1.69
C GLU A 107 -20.55 7.78 2.70
N ALA A 108 -20.21 6.48 2.67
CA ALA A 108 -19.16 5.92 3.52
C ALA A 108 -17.79 6.57 3.29
N ALA A 109 -17.51 7.02 2.05
CA ALA A 109 -16.29 7.73 1.69
C ALA A 109 -16.22 9.17 2.24
N LYS A 110 -17.36 9.77 2.60
CA LYS A 110 -17.44 11.16 3.10
C LYS A 110 -17.47 11.27 4.63
N ALA A 111 -17.56 10.15 5.36
CA ALA A 111 -17.76 10.07 6.81
C ALA A 111 -16.47 9.76 7.58
#